data_AF-A0A5R9NZ28-F1
#
_entry.id   AF-A0A5R9NZ28-F1
#
_cell.length_a   1.000
_cell.length_b   1.000
_cell.length_c   1.000
_cell.angle_alpha   90.00
_cell.angle_beta   90.00
_cell.angle_gamma   90.00
#
_symmetry.space_group_name_H-M   'P 1'
#
loop_
_entity.id
_entity.type
_entity.pdbx_description
1 polymer ?
#
loop_
_entity_poly.entity_id
_entity_poly.type
_entity_poly.pdbx_seq_one_letter_code
_entity_poly.pdbx_strand_id
1 'polypeptide(L)'
;MPEGKMSSQAGHGYTESLFACQDMHPELFHRYKHKINAGSKATLVANDAETLLKVARQCEEAGIAHALFYDEGHVMPPHFDGSKILTALGVGPVSRKDAKRIVGKYRLVK
;
A
#
# COMPACT_ATOMS: atom_id res chain seq x y z
N MET A 1 -15.53 -2.42 -1.83
CA MET A 1 -15.43 -1.20 -0.99
C MET A 1 -15.92 -0.01 -1.81
N PRO A 2 -16.80 0.87 -1.29
CA PRO A 2 -17.23 2.09 -1.99
C PRO A 2 -16.05 3.03 -2.29
N GLU A 3 -16.15 3.84 -3.33
CA GLU A 3 -15.05 4.72 -3.81
C GLU A 3 -14.48 5.63 -2.72
N GLY A 4 -15.34 6.28 -1.92
CA GLY A 4 -14.90 7.16 -0.85
C GLY A 4 -14.06 6.44 0.20
N LYS A 5 -14.43 5.21 0.55
CA LYS A 5 -13.66 4.38 1.50
C LYS A 5 -12.39 3.83 0.85
N MET A 6 -12.43 3.47 -0.43
CA MET A 6 -11.22 3.06 -1.14
C MET A 6 -10.17 4.17 -1.19
N SER A 7 -10.61 5.41 -1.43
CA SER A 7 -9.75 6.59 -1.46
C SER A 7 -9.06 6.85 -0.11
N SER A 8 -9.79 6.76 1.01
CA SER A 8 -9.20 6.94 2.34
C SER A 8 -8.19 5.85 2.68
N GLN A 9 -8.50 4.59 2.36
CA GLN A 9 -7.62 3.44 2.63
C GLN A 9 -6.36 3.47 1.75
N ALA A 10 -6.47 3.91 0.50
CA ALA A 10 -5.31 4.18 -0.35
C ALA A 10 -4.44 5.32 0.22
N GLY A 11 -5.08 6.39 0.73
CA GLY A 11 -4.41 7.49 1.42
C GLY A 11 -3.57 7.03 2.62
N HIS A 12 -4.12 6.15 3.45
CA HIS A 12 -3.37 5.50 4.53
C HIS A 12 -2.18 4.72 3.98
N GLY A 13 -2.40 3.84 2.99
CA GLY A 13 -1.33 3.07 2.37
C GLY A 13 -0.18 3.93 1.85
N TYR A 14 -0.47 5.07 1.21
CA TYR A 14 0.56 5.98 0.72
C TYR A 14 1.39 6.65 1.80
N THR A 15 0.77 6.94 2.94
CA THR A 15 1.42 7.66 4.04
C THR A 15 2.25 6.69 4.87
N GLU A 16 1.68 5.55 5.23
CA GLU A 16 2.33 4.55 6.06
C GLU A 16 3.55 3.93 5.37
N SER A 17 3.47 3.64 4.06
CA SER A 17 4.64 3.11 3.35
C SER A 17 5.76 4.15 3.23
N LEU A 18 5.42 5.45 3.20
CA LEU A 18 6.41 6.51 3.18
C LEU A 18 7.10 6.66 4.55
N PHE A 19 6.37 6.50 5.67
CA PHE A 19 6.99 6.46 7.00
C PHE A 19 7.86 5.22 7.20
N ALA A 20 7.39 4.04 6.77
CA ALA A 20 8.25 2.85 6.74
C ALA A 20 9.53 3.09 5.90
N CYS A 21 9.43 3.84 4.79
CA CYS A 21 10.58 4.22 3.99
C CYS A 21 11.52 5.19 4.71
N GLN A 22 11.00 6.09 5.55
CA GLN A 22 11.83 6.97 6.36
C GLN A 22 12.76 6.18 7.28
N ASP A 23 12.23 5.12 7.90
CA ASP A 23 12.98 4.27 8.83
C ASP A 23 13.94 3.31 8.10
N MET A 24 13.48 2.70 7.00
CA MET A 24 14.27 1.70 6.26
C MET A 24 15.32 2.33 5.32
N HIS A 25 14.96 3.43 4.67
CA HIS A 25 15.71 4.03 3.55
C HIS A 25 15.65 5.58 3.60
N PRO A 26 16.25 6.22 4.61
CA PRO A 26 16.10 7.66 4.85
C PRO A 26 16.51 8.54 3.66
N GLU A 27 17.51 8.13 2.88
CA GLU A 27 17.89 8.83 1.64
C GLU A 27 16.82 8.74 0.56
N LEU A 28 16.19 7.57 0.38
CA LEU A 28 15.11 7.40 -0.59
C LEU A 28 13.87 8.20 -0.18
N PHE A 29 13.54 8.19 1.12
CA PHE A 29 12.50 9.05 1.68
C PHE A 29 12.78 10.53 1.37
N HIS A 30 14.00 11.01 1.64
CA HIS A 30 14.40 12.39 1.37
C HIS A 30 14.22 12.73 -0.11
N ARG A 31 14.74 11.89 -1.01
CA ARG A 31 14.59 12.08 -2.46
C ARG A 31 13.12 12.13 -2.88
N TYR A 32 12.28 11.23 -2.37
CA TYR A 32 10.86 11.19 -2.69
C TYR A 32 10.13 12.45 -2.19
N LYS A 33 10.38 12.84 -0.93
CA LYS A 33 9.82 14.04 -0.30
C LYS A 33 10.18 15.32 -1.06
N HIS A 34 11.42 15.43 -1.52
CA HIS A 34 11.92 16.57 -2.28
C HIS A 34 11.68 16.46 -3.81
N LYS A 35 10.85 15.50 -4.25
CA LYS A 35 10.49 15.29 -5.67
C LYS A 35 11.67 15.02 -6.60
N ILE A 36 12.78 14.49 -6.06
CA ILE A 36 13.96 14.14 -6.84
C ILE A 36 13.75 12.73 -7.42
N ASN A 37 13.33 12.66 -8.69
CA ASN A 37 12.95 11.42 -9.38
C ASN A 37 11.77 10.69 -8.73
N ALA A 38 10.79 11.46 -8.23
CA ALA A 38 9.59 10.98 -7.57
C ALA A 38 8.35 11.72 -8.08
N GLY A 39 7.15 11.21 -7.79
CA GLY A 39 5.91 11.96 -8.03
C GLY A 39 4.69 11.15 -8.43
N SER A 40 4.83 9.85 -8.68
CA SER A 40 3.68 9.01 -9.01
C SER A 40 3.20 8.21 -7.80
N LYS A 41 1.88 8.18 -7.63
CA LYS A 41 1.15 7.25 -6.76
C LYS A 41 0.11 6.57 -7.62
N ALA A 42 -0.07 5.27 -7.46
CA ALA A 42 -1.02 4.49 -8.23
C ALA A 42 -1.75 3.54 -7.30
N THR A 43 -3.07 3.57 -7.34
CA THR A 43 -3.91 2.63 -6.59
C THR A 43 -4.20 1.42 -7.48
N LEU A 44 -3.88 0.23 -6.96
CA LEU A 44 -4.12 -1.04 -7.64
C LEU A 44 -5.13 -1.87 -6.85
N VAL A 45 -5.81 -2.79 -7.54
CA VAL A 45 -6.82 -3.67 -6.94
C VAL A 45 -6.24 -5.05 -6.67
N ALA A 46 -6.29 -5.48 -5.41
CA ALA A 46 -6.18 -6.87 -5.00
C ALA A 46 -7.57 -7.47 -4.78
N ASN A 47 -7.73 -8.77 -5.04
CA ASN A 47 -9.04 -9.43 -4.93
C ASN A 47 -9.35 -9.91 -3.50
N ASP A 48 -8.33 -10.10 -2.66
CA ASP A 48 -8.44 -10.67 -1.33
C ASP A 48 -7.25 -10.25 -0.42
N ALA A 49 -7.37 -10.54 0.88
CA ALA A 49 -6.35 -10.26 1.88
C ALA A 49 -5.08 -11.12 1.70
N GLU A 50 -5.22 -12.35 1.22
CA GLU A 50 -4.07 -13.25 0.98
C GLU A 50 -3.13 -12.67 -0.08
N THR A 51 -3.68 -12.05 -1.12
CA THR A 51 -2.92 -11.34 -2.16
C THR A 51 -2.10 -10.20 -1.55
N LEU A 52 -2.69 -9.42 -0.63
CA LEU A 52 -1.98 -8.33 0.05
C LEU A 52 -0.82 -8.89 0.90
N LEU A 53 -1.06 -9.94 1.68
CA LEU A 53 -0.02 -10.59 2.49
C LEU A 53 1.12 -11.15 1.63
N LYS A 54 0.79 -11.77 0.50
CA LYS A 54 1.78 -12.27 -0.45
C LYS A 54 2.65 -11.16 -1.01
N VAL A 55 2.06 -10.01 -1.37
CA VAL A 55 2.82 -8.86 -1.89
C VAL A 55 3.67 -8.23 -0.79
N ALA A 56 3.17 -8.14 0.44
CA ALA A 56 3.95 -7.65 1.58
C ALA A 56 5.20 -8.50 1.79
N ARG A 57 5.07 -9.83 1.78
CA ARG A 57 6.22 -10.75 1.85
C ARG A 57 7.21 -10.54 0.71
N GLN A 58 6.73 -10.31 -0.51
CA GLN A 58 7.61 -9.99 -1.66
C GLN A 58 8.35 -8.66 -1.49
N CYS A 59 7.74 -7.68 -0.81
CA CYS A 59 8.38 -6.41 -0.49
C CYS A 59 9.45 -6.60 0.59
N GLU A 60 9.14 -7.34 1.65
CA GLU A 60 10.09 -7.74 2.70
C GLU A 60 11.33 -8.43 2.10
N GLU A 61 11.12 -9.48 1.30
CA GLU A 61 12.20 -10.24 0.65
C GLU A 61 13.04 -9.37 -0.32
N ALA A 62 12.47 -8.28 -0.83
CA ALA A 62 13.15 -7.35 -1.73
C ALA A 62 13.71 -6.10 -1.02
N GLY A 63 13.56 -5.99 0.31
CA GLY A 63 13.96 -4.81 1.08
C GLY A 63 13.19 -3.54 0.70
N ILE A 64 11.95 -3.66 0.24
CA ILE A 64 11.11 -2.53 -0.17
C ILE A 64 10.22 -2.10 0.99
N ALA A 65 10.22 -0.80 1.28
CA ALA A 65 9.34 -0.21 2.27
C ALA A 65 7.87 -0.50 1.94
N HIS A 66 7.12 -0.97 2.92
CA HIS A 66 5.72 -1.34 2.78
C HIS A 66 5.00 -1.26 4.12
N ALA A 67 3.68 -1.20 4.08
CA ALA A 67 2.86 -1.16 5.30
C ALA A 67 1.50 -1.81 5.07
N LEU A 68 1.14 -2.79 5.90
CA LEU A 68 -0.19 -3.40 5.91
C LEU A 68 -1.15 -2.52 6.72
N PHE A 69 -2.32 -2.26 6.16
CA PHE A 69 -3.34 -1.45 6.82
C PHE A 69 -4.58 -2.29 7.11
N TYR A 70 -5.02 -2.22 8.36
CA TYR A 70 -6.19 -2.91 8.85
C TYR A 70 -7.23 -1.88 9.28
N ASP A 71 -8.42 -1.99 8.70
CA ASP A 71 -9.59 -1.23 9.10
C ASP A 71 -10.27 -1.94 10.27
N GLU A 72 -10.44 -1.23 11.39
CA GLU A 72 -11.03 -1.72 12.63
C GLU A 72 -12.24 -0.85 13.02
N GLY A 73 -13.19 -1.42 13.76
CA GLY A 73 -14.34 -0.66 14.27
C GLY A 73 -15.41 -0.31 13.23
N HIS A 74 -15.36 -0.93 12.05
CA HIS A 74 -16.34 -0.69 10.99
C HIS A 74 -17.49 -1.69 11.03
N VAL A 75 -18.67 -1.22 11.46
CA VAL A 75 -19.92 -2.00 11.42
C VAL A 75 -20.67 -1.64 10.14
N MET A 76 -20.43 -2.39 9.06
CA MET A 76 -21.27 -2.32 7.86
C MET A 76 -21.60 -3.73 7.37
N PRO A 77 -22.85 -4.00 6.96
CA PRO A 77 -23.23 -5.30 6.42
C PRO A 77 -22.26 -5.76 5.32
N PRO A 78 -21.79 -7.03 5.34
CA PRO A 78 -22.17 -8.12 6.24
C PRO A 78 -21.32 -8.25 7.51
N HIS A 79 -20.38 -7.35 7.77
CA HIS A 79 -19.47 -7.40 8.93
C HIS A 79 -20.07 -6.58 10.09
N PHE A 80 -20.71 -7.29 11.03
CA PHE A 80 -21.50 -6.69 12.11
C PHE A 80 -20.76 -6.57 13.45
N ASP A 81 -19.52 -7.07 13.57
CA ASP A 81 -18.78 -7.14 14.85
C ASP A 81 -17.61 -6.16 14.97
N GLY A 82 -17.32 -5.38 13.93
CA GLY A 82 -16.17 -4.47 13.90
C GLY A 82 -14.82 -5.20 13.83
N SER A 83 -14.80 -6.46 13.40
CA SER A 83 -13.59 -7.24 13.20
C SER A 83 -12.54 -6.52 12.37
N LYS A 84 -11.27 -6.75 12.73
CA LYS A 84 -10.09 -6.23 12.04
C LYS A 84 -9.99 -6.82 10.63
N ILE A 85 -10.16 -5.99 9.61
CA ILE A 85 -10.09 -6.42 8.21
C ILE A 85 -8.85 -5.80 7.56
N LEU A 86 -8.01 -6.63 6.95
CA LEU A 86 -6.91 -6.14 6.10
C LEU A 86 -7.50 -5.53 4.83
N THR A 87 -7.35 -4.21 4.67
CA THR A 87 -8.02 -3.44 3.62
C THR A 87 -7.06 -2.88 2.58
N ALA A 88 -5.80 -2.63 2.94
CA ALA A 88 -4.82 -2.08 2.02
C ALA A 88 -3.38 -2.50 2.34
N LEU A 89 -2.53 -2.36 1.34
CA LEU A 89 -1.08 -2.46 1.45
C LEU A 89 -0.47 -1.23 0.77
N GLY A 90 0.31 -0.47 1.51
CA GLY A 90 1.21 0.55 0.95
C GLY A 90 2.51 -0.08 0.47
N VAL A 91 3.00 0.33 -0.70
CA VAL A 91 4.29 -0.13 -1.26
C VAL A 91 5.09 1.05 -1.77
N GLY A 92 6.33 1.14 -1.32
CA GLY A 92 7.31 2.11 -1.78
C GLY A 92 7.45 3.34 -0.90
N PRO A 93 8.21 4.36 -1.36
CA PRO A 93 8.70 4.58 -2.74
C PRO A 93 9.47 3.41 -3.35
N VAL A 94 9.22 3.12 -4.63
CA VAL A 94 9.76 1.94 -5.31
C VAL A 94 10.18 2.28 -6.74
N SER A 95 11.22 1.62 -7.25
CA SER A 95 11.67 1.81 -8.63
C SER A 95 10.62 1.29 -9.63
N ARG A 96 10.58 1.83 -10.85
CA ARG A 96 9.67 1.32 -11.90
C ARG A 96 9.92 -0.16 -12.23
N LYS A 97 11.18 -0.60 -12.16
CA LYS A 97 11.57 -1.99 -12.40
C LYS A 97 10.98 -2.92 -11.34
N ASP A 98 11.12 -2.56 -10.07
CA ASP A 98 10.61 -3.36 -8.96
C ASP A 98 9.09 -3.31 -8.86
N ALA A 99 8.48 -2.15 -9.11
CA ALA A 99 7.04 -2.01 -9.20
C ALA A 99 6.46 -2.94 -10.29
N LYS A 100 7.05 -2.95 -11.49
CA LYS A 100 6.61 -3.85 -12.57
C LYS A 100 6.73 -5.32 -12.18
N ARG A 101 7.78 -5.70 -11.46
CA ARG A 101 8.02 -7.07 -11.00
C ARG A 101 7.02 -7.53 -9.93
N ILE A 102 6.72 -6.67 -8.95
CA ILE A 102 5.93 -7.04 -7.77
C ILE A 102 4.43 -6.82 -8.03
N VAL A 103 4.08 -5.62 -8.50
CA VAL A 103 2.68 -5.18 -8.59
C VAL A 103 2.16 -5.02 -10.02
N GLY A 104 3.01 -5.14 -11.05
CA GLY A 104 2.65 -4.86 -12.44
C GLY A 104 1.56 -5.74 -13.06
N LYS A 105 1.19 -6.85 -12.41
CA LYS A 105 0.10 -7.74 -12.82
C LYS A 105 -1.28 -7.34 -12.29
N TYR A 106 -1.34 -6.44 -11.31
CA TYR A 106 -2.62 -5.98 -10.73
C TYR A 106 -3.22 -4.85 -11.55
N ARG A 107 -4.54 -4.74 -11.50
CA ARG A 107 -5.29 -3.73 -12.27
C ARG A 107 -5.27 -2.39 -11.54
N LEU A 108 -5.18 -1.30 -12.29
CA LEU A 108 -5.42 0.05 -11.77
C LEU A 108 -6.90 0.20 -11.37
N VAL A 109 -7.13 0.89 -10.25
CA VAL A 109 -8.44 1.43 -9.92
C VAL A 109 -8.82 2.45 -11.01
N LYS A 110 -10.06 2.37 -11.49
CA LYS A 110 -10.62 3.31 -12.48
C LYS A 110 -11.34 4.44 -11.78
#